data_AF-A9IT67-F1
#
_entry.id   AF-A9IT67-F1
#
_cell.length_a   1.000
_cell.length_b   1.000
_cell.length_c   1.000
_cell.angle_alpha   90.00
_cell.angle_beta   90.00
_cell.angle_gamma   90.00
#
_symmetry.space_group_name_H-M   'P 1'
#
loop_
_entity.id
_entity.type
_entity.pdbx_description
1 polymer ?
#
loop_
_entity_poly.entity_id
_entity_poly.type
_entity_poly.pdbx_seq_one_letter_code
_entity_poly.pdbx_strand_id
1 'polypeptide(L)'
;MAVKKKYELTDETIEVNGRTLHRIRALRDFGDVKEGDLGGFIEKEGNLSHDGNCWVDGDAKVFDDACIFGNAHVNGFSHVFDKARVYGNAHVLLAAAIYGNAKVYGNAMVFSNAYVYGDARVYDNAQVFAHTHVYGNSHVCGFAKVCGFAKVFGHAEVSGNAKIYGNAKVCGNEDFRDNDEVYMRKHVSQSTNEAHKNDDGKARLELVPPLALLEIGKVLDFGANKYGANNWRHGMDWSRFHGAALRHLLAWFGGESKDAESDLSHLAHAVCCLLFLMECEAKQIGRDDRFKEEK
;
A
#
# COMPACT_ATOMS: atom_id res chain seq x y z
N MET A 1 -2.91 26.42 -42.48
CA MET A 1 -2.16 25.23 -42.93
C MET A 1 -2.80 24.02 -42.28
N ALA A 2 -3.07 22.94 -43.03
CA ALA A 2 -3.57 21.70 -42.44
C ALA A 2 -2.47 21.09 -41.55
N VAL A 3 -2.80 20.74 -40.30
CA VAL A 3 -1.86 20.04 -39.42
C VAL A 3 -1.58 18.66 -40.03
N LYS A 4 -0.30 18.36 -40.32
CA LYS A 4 0.09 17.05 -40.85
C LYS A 4 -0.15 16.00 -39.77
N LYS A 5 -1.03 15.02 -40.05
CA LYS A 5 -1.34 13.93 -39.13
C LYS A 5 -0.07 13.22 -38.67
N LYS A 6 -0.03 12.91 -37.37
CA LYS A 6 1.09 12.21 -36.72
C LYS A 6 0.90 10.69 -36.76
N TYR A 7 -0.34 10.23 -36.71
CA TYR A 7 -0.70 8.83 -36.68
C TYR A 7 -2.08 8.60 -37.33
N GLU A 8 -2.41 7.33 -37.58
CA GLU A 8 -3.75 6.86 -37.97
C GLU A 8 -4.29 5.84 -36.97
N LEU A 9 -5.62 5.66 -36.96
CA LEU A 9 -6.27 4.52 -36.31
C LEU A 9 -6.32 3.37 -37.31
N THR A 10 -5.86 2.19 -36.91
CA THR A 10 -5.89 0.99 -37.76
C THR A 10 -7.18 0.18 -37.56
N ASP A 11 -7.36 -0.86 -38.37
CA ASP A 11 -8.47 -1.82 -38.25
C ASP A 11 -8.28 -2.83 -37.10
N GLU A 12 -7.09 -2.93 -36.51
CA GLU A 12 -6.85 -3.76 -35.31
C GLU A 12 -7.54 -3.11 -34.10
N THR A 13 -8.49 -3.84 -33.51
CA THR A 13 -9.36 -3.33 -32.46
C THR A 13 -9.41 -4.24 -31.24
N ILE A 14 -9.76 -3.65 -30.10
CA ILE A 14 -10.07 -4.35 -28.86
C ILE A 14 -11.32 -3.75 -28.22
N GLU A 15 -12.01 -4.56 -27.40
CA GLU A 15 -13.17 -4.13 -26.63
C GLU A 15 -12.80 -3.90 -25.16
N VAL A 16 -13.10 -2.71 -24.65
CA VAL A 16 -12.85 -2.32 -23.25
C VAL A 16 -14.08 -1.62 -22.72
N ASN A 17 -14.71 -2.18 -21.68
CA ASN A 17 -15.91 -1.59 -21.05
C ASN A 17 -17.04 -1.24 -22.05
N GLY A 18 -17.21 -2.04 -23.11
CA GLY A 18 -18.21 -1.81 -24.17
C GLY A 18 -17.82 -0.72 -25.19
N ARG A 19 -16.53 -0.39 -25.27
CA ARG A 19 -15.96 0.55 -26.24
C ARG A 19 -14.94 -0.14 -27.12
N THR A 20 -14.98 0.19 -28.40
CA THR A 20 -13.97 -0.22 -29.37
C THR A 20 -12.80 0.75 -29.34
N LEU A 21 -11.59 0.25 -29.08
CA LEU A 21 -10.36 1.01 -29.23
C LEU A 21 -9.58 0.48 -30.43
N HIS A 22 -8.87 1.38 -31.10
CA HIS A 22 -8.08 1.11 -32.30
C HIS A 22 -6.59 1.21 -31.99
N ARG A 23 -5.83 0.24 -32.47
CA ARG A 23 -4.36 0.32 -32.49
C ARG A 23 -3.94 1.53 -33.33
N ILE A 24 -3.01 2.34 -32.83
CA ILE A 24 -2.47 3.47 -33.59
C ILE A 24 -1.23 3.09 -34.39
N ARG A 25 -1.01 3.76 -35.52
CA ARG A 25 0.21 3.63 -36.34
C ARG A 25 0.78 5.00 -36.68
N ALA A 26 2.08 5.19 -36.50
CA ALA A 26 2.77 6.43 -36.85
C ALA A 26 2.81 6.65 -38.37
N LEU A 27 2.54 7.89 -38.80
CA LEU A 27 2.55 8.31 -40.22
C LEU A 27 3.80 9.10 -40.62
N ARG A 28 4.72 9.32 -39.68
CA ARG A 28 5.98 10.05 -39.87
C ARG A 28 6.88 9.86 -38.65
N ASP A 29 8.15 10.17 -38.81
CA ASP A 29 9.10 10.26 -37.70
C ASP A 29 8.82 11.46 -36.77
N PHE A 30 8.93 11.25 -35.45
CA PHE A 30 8.92 12.30 -34.41
C PHE A 30 9.46 11.75 -33.08
N GLY A 31 10.28 12.53 -32.38
CA GLY A 31 10.98 12.04 -31.18
C GLY A 31 11.73 10.74 -31.50
N ASP A 32 11.43 9.69 -30.74
CA ASP A 32 11.99 8.35 -30.93
C ASP A 32 11.11 7.41 -31.77
N VAL A 33 9.92 7.87 -32.21
CA VAL A 33 8.96 7.08 -33.01
C VAL A 33 9.27 7.22 -34.49
N LYS A 34 9.22 6.10 -35.22
CA LYS A 34 9.45 6.01 -36.67
C LYS A 34 8.16 5.80 -37.45
N GLU A 35 8.16 6.27 -38.69
CA GLU A 35 7.06 6.01 -39.62
C GLU A 35 6.77 4.50 -39.71
N GLY A 36 5.49 4.13 -39.56
CA GLY A 36 5.03 2.74 -39.58
C GLY A 36 5.01 2.05 -38.21
N ASP A 37 5.61 2.64 -37.17
CA ASP A 37 5.58 2.06 -35.82
C ASP A 37 4.14 1.92 -35.32
N LEU A 38 3.82 0.75 -34.77
CA LEU A 38 2.57 0.52 -34.05
C LEU A 38 2.72 1.00 -32.62
N GLY A 39 1.69 1.69 -32.12
CA GLY A 39 1.61 2.12 -30.73
C GLY A 39 0.59 1.32 -29.92
N GLY A 40 0.04 1.93 -28.88
CA GLY A 40 -1.06 1.38 -28.09
C GLY A 40 -2.43 1.56 -28.75
N PHE A 41 -3.46 1.51 -27.93
CA PHE A 41 -4.86 1.57 -28.36
C PHE A 41 -5.53 2.86 -27.90
N ILE A 42 -6.24 3.55 -28.79
CA ILE A 42 -7.07 4.70 -28.44
C ILE A 42 -8.49 4.58 -28.99
N GLU A 43 -9.48 5.16 -28.32
CA GLU A 43 -10.88 5.12 -28.76
C GLU A 43 -11.13 6.06 -29.96
N LYS A 44 -10.63 7.30 -29.88
CA LYS A 44 -10.87 8.35 -30.87
C LYS A 44 -9.64 9.22 -31.08
N GLU A 45 -9.58 9.91 -32.22
CA GLU A 45 -8.49 10.82 -32.58
C GLU A 45 -8.25 11.91 -31.52
N GLY A 46 -9.28 12.32 -30.78
CA GLY A 46 -9.15 13.28 -29.67
C GLY A 46 -8.38 12.79 -28.45
N ASN A 47 -8.10 11.49 -28.33
CA ASN A 47 -7.39 10.95 -27.16
C ASN A 47 -5.87 11.19 -27.20
N LEU A 48 -5.28 11.41 -28.37
CA LEU A 48 -3.85 11.64 -28.55
C LEU A 48 -3.60 12.81 -29.49
N SER A 49 -2.86 13.82 -29.05
CA SER A 49 -2.61 14.99 -29.89
C SER A 49 -1.72 14.67 -31.08
N HIS A 50 -2.01 15.28 -32.23
CA HIS A 50 -1.11 15.31 -33.38
C HIS A 50 0.07 16.29 -33.22
N ASP A 51 0.01 17.18 -32.22
CA ASP A 51 1.07 18.13 -31.90
C ASP A 51 2.04 17.57 -30.84
N GLY A 52 3.29 18.03 -30.88
CA GLY A 52 4.35 17.57 -29.99
C GLY A 52 4.70 16.08 -30.15
N ASN A 53 5.53 15.59 -29.24
CA ASN A 53 6.09 14.23 -29.29
C ASN A 53 5.34 13.21 -28.42
N CYS A 54 4.13 13.54 -27.94
CA CYS A 54 3.34 12.61 -27.14
C CYS A 54 3.01 11.32 -27.92
N TRP A 55 3.03 10.20 -27.21
CA TRP A 55 2.82 8.88 -27.81
C TRP A 55 2.20 7.89 -26.82
N VAL A 56 1.41 6.97 -27.35
CA VAL A 56 0.86 5.82 -26.62
C VAL A 56 1.45 4.57 -27.26
N ASP A 57 2.10 3.72 -26.48
CA ASP A 57 2.90 2.59 -26.96
C ASP A 57 2.61 1.29 -26.19
N GLY A 58 3.05 0.16 -26.72
CA GLY A 58 2.81 -1.17 -26.15
C GLY A 58 1.32 -1.54 -26.17
N ASP A 59 0.81 -2.05 -25.04
CA ASP A 59 -0.61 -2.41 -24.87
C ASP A 59 -1.40 -1.37 -24.08
N ALA A 60 -0.87 -0.14 -24.00
CA ALA A 60 -1.48 0.94 -23.26
C ALA A 60 -2.78 1.37 -23.93
N LYS A 61 -3.76 1.79 -23.13
CA LYS A 61 -5.11 2.11 -23.61
C LYS A 61 -5.53 3.49 -23.15
N VAL A 62 -6.00 4.31 -24.08
CA VAL A 62 -6.52 5.65 -23.80
C VAL A 62 -7.93 5.80 -24.39
N PHE A 63 -8.92 6.03 -23.54
CA PHE A 63 -10.33 6.05 -23.97
C PHE A 63 -11.15 7.04 -23.14
N ASP A 64 -12.46 7.10 -23.39
CA ASP A 64 -13.37 8.14 -22.92
C ASP A 64 -12.92 9.54 -23.41
N ASP A 65 -12.92 10.53 -22.53
CA ASP A 65 -12.51 11.91 -22.77
C ASP A 65 -11.06 12.18 -22.31
N ALA A 66 -10.28 11.12 -22.07
CA ALA A 66 -8.88 11.27 -21.71
C ALA A 66 -8.07 11.87 -22.87
N CYS A 67 -7.11 12.75 -22.56
CA CYS A 67 -6.24 13.38 -23.56
C CYS A 67 -4.77 13.25 -23.19
N ILE A 68 -3.96 12.76 -24.14
CA ILE A 68 -2.50 12.77 -24.09
C ILE A 68 -1.95 13.82 -25.06
N PHE A 69 -1.14 14.76 -24.58
CA PHE A 69 -0.61 15.86 -25.41
C PHE A 69 0.76 16.36 -24.95
N GLY A 70 1.37 17.29 -25.70
CA GLY A 70 2.75 17.74 -25.44
C GLY A 70 3.76 16.66 -25.83
N ASN A 71 4.63 16.26 -24.92
CA ASN A 71 5.65 15.22 -25.09
C ASN A 71 5.41 14.02 -24.14
N ALA A 72 4.21 13.87 -23.58
CA ALA A 72 3.91 12.81 -22.63
C ALA A 72 3.89 11.42 -23.28
N HIS A 73 4.42 10.42 -22.58
CA HIS A 73 4.49 9.03 -23.04
C HIS A 73 3.67 8.12 -22.12
N VAL A 74 2.82 7.30 -22.73
CA VAL A 74 2.06 6.25 -22.05
C VAL A 74 2.44 4.90 -22.66
N ASN A 75 2.97 3.96 -21.87
CA ASN A 75 3.45 2.67 -22.38
C ASN A 75 3.04 1.50 -21.46
N GLY A 76 3.18 0.28 -21.95
CA GLY A 76 3.08 -0.97 -21.22
C GLY A 76 1.64 -1.44 -21.15
N PHE A 77 1.19 -1.88 -19.97
CA PHE A 77 -0.21 -2.23 -19.72
C PHE A 77 -1.00 -1.08 -19.08
N SER A 78 -0.58 0.17 -19.31
CA SER A 78 -1.14 1.34 -18.62
C SER A 78 -2.51 1.75 -19.19
N HIS A 79 -3.36 2.34 -18.35
CA HIS A 79 -4.71 2.78 -18.73
C HIS A 79 -4.90 4.27 -18.39
N VAL A 80 -5.41 5.05 -19.35
CA VAL A 80 -5.79 6.45 -19.13
C VAL A 80 -7.20 6.67 -19.64
N PHE A 81 -8.15 7.01 -18.77
CA PHE A 81 -9.58 7.07 -19.13
C PHE A 81 -10.36 8.13 -18.34
N ASP A 82 -11.69 8.14 -18.46
CA ASP A 82 -12.57 9.21 -18.00
C ASP A 82 -12.20 10.58 -18.62
N LYS A 83 -11.82 11.57 -17.80
CA LYS A 83 -11.45 12.95 -18.21
C LYS A 83 -9.98 13.24 -17.89
N ALA A 84 -9.17 12.19 -17.69
CA ALA A 84 -7.77 12.32 -17.31
C ALA A 84 -6.95 13.05 -18.37
N ARG A 85 -5.95 13.83 -17.94
CA ARG A 85 -5.03 14.53 -18.85
C ARG A 85 -3.59 14.22 -18.51
N VAL A 86 -2.83 13.73 -19.48
CA VAL A 86 -1.39 13.48 -19.34
C VAL A 86 -0.64 14.34 -20.36
N TYR A 87 0.24 15.22 -19.89
CA TYR A 87 0.90 16.20 -20.76
C TYR A 87 2.27 16.67 -20.25
N GLY A 88 2.89 17.65 -20.92
CA GLY A 88 4.28 18.03 -20.63
C GLY A 88 5.23 16.93 -21.10
N ASN A 89 6.20 16.54 -20.29
CA ASN A 89 7.09 15.40 -20.50
C ASN A 89 6.78 14.23 -19.52
N ALA A 90 5.52 14.11 -19.10
CA ALA A 90 5.12 13.09 -18.13
C ALA A 90 5.20 11.67 -18.72
N HIS A 91 5.51 10.68 -17.87
CA HIS A 91 5.58 9.28 -18.25
C HIS A 91 4.61 8.43 -17.41
N VAL A 92 3.77 7.64 -18.07
CA VAL A 92 2.85 6.69 -17.44
C VAL A 92 3.17 5.29 -17.95
N LEU A 93 3.72 4.44 -17.09
CA LEU A 93 4.38 3.19 -17.50
C LEU A 93 3.95 2.01 -16.61
N LEU A 94 4.30 0.78 -17.01
CA LEU A 94 4.29 -0.40 -16.13
C LEU A 94 2.96 -0.60 -15.37
N ALA A 95 1.84 -0.66 -16.12
CA ALA A 95 0.49 -0.92 -15.60
C ALA A 95 -0.06 0.16 -14.65
N ALA A 96 0.39 1.41 -14.79
CA ALA A 96 -0.23 2.54 -14.10
C ALA A 96 -1.63 2.85 -14.66
N ALA A 97 -2.51 3.38 -13.82
CA ALA A 97 -3.87 3.78 -14.20
C ALA A 97 -4.18 5.22 -13.78
N ILE A 98 -4.55 6.05 -14.76
CA ILE A 98 -4.90 7.46 -14.56
C ILE A 98 -6.35 7.68 -14.99
N TYR A 99 -7.23 8.12 -14.11
CA TYR A 99 -8.67 8.23 -14.41
C TYR A 99 -9.38 9.32 -13.59
N GLY A 100 -10.71 9.43 -13.69
CA GLY A 100 -11.45 10.59 -13.19
C GLY A 100 -11.06 11.88 -13.93
N ASN A 101 -10.84 12.98 -13.20
CA ASN A 101 -10.35 14.27 -13.73
C ASN A 101 -8.84 14.47 -13.49
N ALA A 102 -8.10 13.39 -13.19
CA ALA A 102 -6.71 13.47 -12.77
C ALA A 102 -5.81 14.12 -13.83
N LYS A 103 -4.77 14.82 -13.38
CA LYS A 103 -3.79 15.46 -14.27
C LYS A 103 -2.37 15.02 -13.91
N VAL A 104 -1.64 14.52 -14.90
CA VAL A 104 -0.22 14.18 -14.75
C VAL A 104 0.59 15.01 -15.75
N TYR A 105 1.52 15.82 -15.28
CA TYR A 105 2.26 16.76 -16.16
C TYR A 105 3.65 17.12 -15.67
N GLY A 106 4.32 18.07 -16.33
CA GLY A 106 5.74 18.36 -16.05
C GLY A 106 6.61 17.19 -16.52
N ASN A 107 7.59 16.77 -15.73
CA ASN A 107 8.40 15.58 -15.91
C ASN A 107 7.96 14.43 -14.97
N ALA A 108 6.72 14.43 -14.50
CA ALA A 108 6.24 13.46 -13.52
C ALA A 108 6.27 12.03 -14.09
N MET A 109 6.53 11.05 -13.21
CA MET A 109 6.53 9.63 -13.55
C MET A 109 5.53 8.87 -12.69
N VAL A 110 4.60 8.15 -13.32
CA VAL A 110 3.63 7.26 -12.67
C VAL A 110 3.80 5.85 -13.21
N PHE A 111 4.20 4.90 -12.37
CA PHE A 111 4.58 3.56 -12.85
C PHE A 111 4.39 2.45 -11.81
N SER A 112 4.57 1.19 -12.22
CA SER A 112 4.51 0.00 -11.34
C SER A 112 3.20 -0.11 -10.57
N ASN A 113 2.10 -0.25 -11.30
CA ASN A 113 0.74 -0.39 -10.75
C ASN A 113 0.29 0.79 -9.85
N ALA A 114 0.75 2.00 -10.12
CA ALA A 114 0.26 3.20 -9.43
C ALA A 114 -1.07 3.70 -10.01
N TYR A 115 -1.93 4.22 -9.14
CA TYR A 115 -3.25 4.74 -9.47
C TYR A 115 -3.35 6.23 -9.15
N VAL A 116 -3.73 7.05 -10.12
CA VAL A 116 -3.99 8.49 -9.93
C VAL A 116 -5.40 8.81 -10.42
N TYR A 117 -6.28 9.28 -9.54
CA TYR A 117 -7.70 9.45 -9.88
C TYR A 117 -8.41 10.56 -9.11
N GLY A 118 -9.71 10.75 -9.36
CA GLY A 118 -10.44 11.92 -8.84
C GLY A 118 -9.94 13.21 -9.49
N ASP A 119 -9.71 14.27 -8.73
CA ASP A 119 -9.22 15.57 -9.22
C ASP A 119 -7.70 15.75 -8.98
N ALA A 120 -6.99 14.65 -8.69
CA ALA A 120 -5.61 14.65 -8.24
C ALA A 120 -4.63 15.16 -9.31
N ARG A 121 -3.53 15.77 -8.86
CA ARG A 121 -2.49 16.32 -9.74
C ARG A 121 -1.12 15.80 -9.36
N VAL A 122 -0.40 15.23 -10.32
CA VAL A 122 1.00 14.80 -10.16
C VAL A 122 1.85 15.55 -11.18
N TYR A 123 2.82 16.34 -10.72
CA TYR A 123 3.55 17.24 -11.61
C TYR A 123 4.99 17.53 -11.18
N ASP A 124 5.66 18.46 -11.88
CA ASP A 124 7.09 18.73 -11.78
C ASP A 124 7.92 17.46 -12.01
N ASN A 125 8.77 17.04 -11.08
CA ASN A 125 9.60 15.83 -11.18
C ASN A 125 9.11 14.73 -10.22
N ALA A 126 7.85 14.78 -9.79
CA ALA A 126 7.29 13.84 -8.83
C ALA A 126 7.27 12.40 -9.38
N GLN A 127 7.46 11.42 -8.49
CA GLN A 127 7.45 10.00 -8.82
C GLN A 127 6.41 9.27 -7.96
N VAL A 128 5.46 8.60 -8.60
CA VAL A 128 4.39 7.83 -7.95
C VAL A 128 4.44 6.39 -8.45
N PHE A 129 4.73 5.44 -7.57
CA PHE A 129 4.96 4.06 -8.01
C PHE A 129 4.62 2.97 -6.98
N ALA A 130 4.76 1.70 -7.36
CA ALA A 130 4.62 0.54 -6.48
C ALA A 130 3.29 0.50 -5.71
N HIS A 131 2.19 0.30 -6.43
CA HIS A 131 0.83 0.14 -5.87
C HIS A 131 0.28 1.33 -5.08
N THR A 132 0.84 2.53 -5.30
CA THR A 132 0.39 3.77 -4.66
C THR A 132 -0.94 4.26 -5.22
N HIS A 133 -1.75 4.90 -4.38
CA HIS A 133 -3.00 5.57 -4.76
C HIS A 133 -2.92 7.07 -4.46
N VAL A 134 -3.09 7.92 -5.47
CA VAL A 134 -3.20 9.38 -5.33
C VAL A 134 -4.57 9.81 -5.83
N TYR A 135 -5.40 10.39 -4.97
CA TYR A 135 -6.79 10.68 -5.33
C TYR A 135 -7.41 11.89 -4.60
N GLY A 136 -8.68 12.17 -4.87
CA GLY A 136 -9.33 13.40 -4.36
C GLY A 136 -8.77 14.66 -5.01
N ASN A 137 -8.73 15.77 -4.29
CA ASN A 137 -8.15 17.04 -4.73
C ASN A 137 -6.68 17.18 -4.30
N SER A 138 -5.90 16.09 -4.30
CA SER A 138 -4.52 16.07 -3.80
C SER A 138 -3.48 16.48 -4.85
N HIS A 139 -2.31 16.93 -4.38
CA HIS A 139 -1.19 17.37 -5.21
C HIS A 139 0.10 16.65 -4.81
N VAL A 140 0.81 16.09 -5.79
CA VAL A 140 2.16 15.53 -5.63
C VAL A 140 3.10 16.23 -6.62
N CYS A 141 4.10 16.96 -6.14
CA CYS A 141 4.93 17.84 -6.97
C CYS A 141 6.38 17.97 -6.47
N GLY A 142 7.16 18.88 -7.07
CA GLY A 142 8.60 18.97 -6.80
C GLY A 142 9.36 17.71 -7.24
N PHE A 143 10.21 17.18 -6.36
CA PHE A 143 10.95 15.92 -6.49
C PHE A 143 10.40 14.82 -5.57
N ALA A 144 9.14 14.96 -5.11
CA ALA A 144 8.53 14.02 -4.17
C ALA A 144 8.48 12.59 -4.72
N LYS A 145 8.64 11.60 -3.83
CA LYS A 145 8.54 10.18 -4.14
C LYS A 145 7.47 9.54 -3.28
N VAL A 146 6.46 8.95 -3.90
CA VAL A 146 5.35 8.27 -3.22
C VAL A 146 5.29 6.82 -3.69
N CYS A 147 5.50 5.86 -2.78
CA CYS A 147 5.58 4.44 -3.14
C CYS A 147 5.05 3.46 -2.10
N GLY A 148 4.97 2.17 -2.45
CA GLY A 148 4.86 1.07 -1.51
C GLY A 148 3.49 0.91 -0.84
N PHE A 149 2.39 1.01 -1.59
CA PHE A 149 0.99 0.98 -1.11
C PHE A 149 0.52 2.25 -0.38
N ALA A 150 1.25 3.35 -0.49
CA ALA A 150 0.85 4.64 0.10
C ALA A 150 -0.45 5.17 -0.51
N LYS A 151 -1.18 5.97 0.27
CA LYS A 151 -2.41 6.65 -0.13
C LYS A 151 -2.30 8.14 0.14
N VAL A 152 -2.38 8.97 -0.90
CA VAL A 152 -2.43 10.43 -0.81
C VAL A 152 -3.80 10.89 -1.28
N PHE A 153 -4.57 11.56 -0.42
CA PHE A 153 -5.97 11.87 -0.73
C PHE A 153 -6.53 13.12 -0.03
N GLY A 154 -7.78 13.47 -0.35
CA GLY A 154 -8.41 14.69 0.19
C GLY A 154 -7.83 15.94 -0.46
N HIS A 155 -7.32 16.89 0.32
CA HIS A 155 -6.69 18.13 -0.14
C HIS A 155 -5.17 18.15 0.13
N ALA A 156 -4.55 16.98 0.30
CA ALA A 156 -3.17 16.89 0.76
C ALA A 156 -2.17 17.33 -0.31
N GLU A 157 -1.06 17.92 0.13
CA GLU A 157 0.05 18.35 -0.71
C GLU A 157 1.34 17.62 -0.30
N VAL A 158 1.96 16.94 -1.26
CA VAL A 158 3.28 16.32 -1.10
C VAL A 158 4.24 16.98 -2.10
N SER A 159 5.22 17.72 -1.61
CA SER A 159 6.11 18.53 -2.45
C SER A 159 7.58 18.48 -2.00
N GLY A 160 8.46 19.28 -2.61
CA GLY A 160 9.88 19.29 -2.28
C GLY A 160 10.55 17.94 -2.59
N ASN A 161 11.34 17.39 -1.67
CA ASN A 161 12.00 16.09 -1.82
C ASN A 161 11.31 14.98 -0.99
N ALA A 162 10.04 15.20 -0.59
CA ALA A 162 9.38 14.37 0.40
C ALA A 162 9.28 12.91 -0.06
N LYS A 163 9.48 11.97 0.87
CA LYS A 163 9.38 10.53 0.60
C LYS A 163 8.24 9.94 1.43
N ILE A 164 7.19 9.51 0.74
CA ILE A 164 6.06 8.79 1.32
C ILE A 164 6.17 7.34 0.86
N TYR A 165 6.27 6.40 1.77
CA TYR A 165 6.52 5.00 1.43
C TYR A 165 5.80 4.04 2.38
N GLY A 166 5.64 2.78 1.98
CA GLY A 166 4.88 1.80 2.76
C GLY A 166 3.38 2.10 2.79
N ASN A 167 2.66 1.62 3.80
CA ASN A 167 1.21 1.79 3.91
C ASN A 167 0.79 3.18 4.44
N ALA A 168 1.58 4.22 4.17
CA ALA A 168 1.32 5.58 4.62
C ALA A 168 -0.04 6.11 4.10
N LYS A 169 -0.75 6.87 4.93
CA LYS A 169 -1.98 7.57 4.56
C LYS A 169 -1.79 9.05 4.81
N VAL A 170 -1.79 9.83 3.74
CA VAL A 170 -1.61 11.28 3.72
C VAL A 170 -2.95 11.90 3.30
N CYS A 171 -3.58 12.68 4.18
CA CYS A 171 -4.86 13.32 3.91
C CYS A 171 -5.03 14.64 4.67
N GLY A 172 -6.10 15.37 4.37
CA GLY A 172 -6.37 16.68 4.97
C GLY A 172 -5.65 17.81 4.24
N ASN A 173 -5.38 18.91 4.94
CA ASN A 173 -4.57 20.04 4.45
C ASN A 173 -3.11 19.92 4.94
N GLU A 174 -2.61 18.69 5.08
CA GLU A 174 -1.24 18.44 5.52
C GLU A 174 -0.27 18.64 4.35
N ASP A 175 0.67 19.57 4.53
CA ASP A 175 1.74 19.88 3.59
C ASP A 175 3.01 19.10 4.00
N PHE A 176 3.35 18.04 3.27
CA PHE A 176 4.64 17.33 3.43
C PHE A 176 5.65 17.93 2.45
N ARG A 177 6.77 18.45 2.96
CA ARG A 177 7.73 19.23 2.16
C ARG A 177 9.17 18.79 2.42
N ASP A 178 10.06 19.17 1.51
CA ASP A 178 11.50 19.00 1.65
C ASP A 178 11.94 17.56 1.99
N ASN A 179 12.60 17.32 3.12
CA ASN A 179 13.16 16.01 3.46
C ASN A 179 12.24 15.16 4.35
N ASP A 180 10.94 15.45 4.37
CA ASP A 180 9.97 14.65 5.13
C ASP A 180 9.99 13.19 4.66
N GLU A 181 10.16 12.26 5.59
CA GLU A 181 10.08 10.83 5.35
C GLU A 181 8.93 10.20 6.15
N VAL A 182 7.91 9.71 5.44
CA VAL A 182 6.72 9.09 6.03
C VAL A 182 6.72 7.61 5.67
N TYR A 183 7.15 6.77 6.61
CA TYR A 183 7.24 5.31 6.42
C TYR A 183 6.03 4.56 6.96
N MET A 184 5.54 4.91 8.17
CA MET A 184 4.49 4.19 8.90
C MET A 184 4.05 4.96 10.17
N ARG A 185 3.52 6.20 10.10
CA ARG A 185 3.04 6.87 11.34
C ARG A 185 1.53 7.14 11.39
N LYS A 186 0.94 6.62 12.47
CA LYS A 186 -0.33 7.03 13.09
C LYS A 186 -0.28 8.53 13.47
N HIS A 187 -1.43 9.19 13.29
CA HIS A 187 -1.90 10.53 13.71
C HIS A 187 -1.63 11.73 12.79
N VAL A 188 -2.58 12.65 12.52
CA VAL A 188 -4.06 12.75 12.60
C VAL A 188 -4.41 14.14 12.02
N SER A 189 -5.46 14.26 11.19
CA SER A 189 -6.30 15.48 11.19
C SER A 189 -7.71 15.19 10.65
N GLN A 190 -8.62 14.84 11.57
CA GLN A 190 -10.02 15.16 11.40
C GLN A 190 -10.47 15.93 12.63
N SER A 191 -10.92 17.17 12.41
CA SER A 191 -11.80 17.87 13.33
C SER A 191 -13.17 17.19 13.27
N THR A 192 -13.33 16.10 14.00
CA THR A 192 -14.66 15.63 14.41
C THR A 192 -14.83 16.00 15.87
N ASN A 193 -16.01 16.51 16.24
CA ASN A 193 -16.44 16.59 17.64
C ASN A 193 -16.63 15.15 18.16
N GLU A 194 -15.54 14.41 18.33
CA GLU A 194 -15.54 13.09 18.93
C GLU A 194 -15.11 13.18 20.39
N ALA A 195 -15.77 12.38 21.22
CA ALA A 195 -15.48 12.33 22.65
C ALA A 195 -14.03 11.91 22.89
N HIS A 196 -13.24 12.82 23.45
CA HIS A 196 -11.86 12.56 23.85
C HIS A 196 -11.86 11.67 25.10
N LYS A 197 -11.56 10.38 24.94
CA LYS A 197 -11.28 9.51 26.08
C LYS A 197 -9.80 9.66 26.42
N ASN A 198 -9.49 10.24 27.59
CA ASN A 198 -8.11 10.33 28.04
C ASN A 198 -7.59 8.93 28.41
N ASP A 199 -6.71 8.40 27.55
CA ASP A 199 -6.06 7.11 27.71
C ASP A 199 -4.54 7.26 28.01
N ASP A 200 -4.08 8.48 28.37
CA ASP A 200 -2.70 8.70 28.81
C ASP A 200 -2.37 7.81 30.01
N GLY A 201 -1.24 7.10 29.91
CA GLY A 201 -0.79 6.14 30.91
C GLY A 201 -1.50 4.78 30.89
N LYS A 202 -2.48 4.56 30.00
CA LYS A 202 -3.13 3.23 29.86
C LYS A 202 -2.36 2.33 28.89
N ALA A 203 -2.40 1.02 29.17
CA ALA A 203 -1.82 0.02 28.29
C ALA A 203 -2.57 -0.03 26.95
N ARG A 204 -1.83 0.06 25.85
CA ARG A 204 -2.35 0.03 24.47
C ARG A 204 -2.59 -1.41 24.00
N LEU A 205 -3.69 -2.00 24.46
CA LEU A 205 -4.04 -3.40 24.18
C LEU A 205 -4.19 -3.69 22.67
N GLU A 206 -4.52 -2.68 21.86
CA GLU A 206 -4.66 -2.81 20.40
C GLU A 206 -3.33 -3.06 19.68
N LEU A 207 -2.19 -2.91 20.35
CA LEU A 207 -0.88 -3.21 19.79
C LEU A 207 -0.53 -4.70 19.86
N VAL A 208 -1.26 -5.50 20.63
CA VAL A 208 -1.06 -6.95 20.66
C VAL A 208 -1.56 -7.53 19.34
N PRO A 209 -0.72 -8.28 18.58
CA PRO A 209 -1.13 -8.85 17.30
C PRO A 209 -2.40 -9.71 17.44
N PRO A 210 -3.47 -9.44 16.66
CA PRO A 210 -4.75 -10.16 16.80
C PRO A 210 -4.61 -11.69 16.62
N LEU A 211 -3.72 -12.14 15.74
CA LEU A 211 -3.44 -13.56 15.54
C LEU A 211 -2.85 -14.21 16.81
N ALA A 212 -1.96 -13.51 17.52
CA ALA A 212 -1.40 -14.02 18.76
C ALA A 212 -2.48 -14.22 19.83
N LEU A 213 -3.42 -13.26 19.96
CA LEU A 213 -4.55 -13.38 20.87
C LEU A 213 -5.44 -14.59 20.56
N LEU A 214 -5.73 -14.84 19.28
CA LEU A 214 -6.52 -15.98 18.84
C LEU A 214 -5.82 -17.32 19.13
N GLU A 215 -4.52 -17.42 18.84
CA GLU A 215 -3.75 -18.65 19.10
C GLU A 215 -3.60 -18.94 20.59
N ILE A 216 -3.38 -17.92 21.42
CA ILE A 216 -3.43 -18.03 22.89
C ILE A 216 -4.80 -18.54 23.33
N GLY A 217 -5.88 -17.95 22.80
CA GLY A 217 -7.25 -18.36 23.09
C GLY A 217 -7.52 -19.83 22.82
N LYS A 218 -7.03 -20.37 21.68
CA LYS A 218 -7.16 -21.79 21.33
C LYS A 218 -6.45 -22.70 22.33
N VAL A 219 -5.23 -22.34 22.75
CA VAL A 219 -4.48 -23.12 23.74
C VAL A 219 -5.16 -23.07 25.11
N LEU A 220 -5.70 -21.92 25.50
CA LEU A 220 -6.47 -21.79 26.74
C LEU A 220 -7.75 -22.62 26.72
N ASP A 221 -8.45 -22.67 25.59
CA ASP A 221 -9.64 -23.51 25.39
C ASP A 221 -9.29 -25.01 25.48
N PHE A 222 -8.24 -25.44 24.79
CA PHE A 222 -7.70 -26.80 24.92
C PHE A 222 -7.37 -27.16 26.38
N GLY A 223 -6.67 -26.27 27.10
CA GLY A 223 -6.33 -26.46 28.50
C GLY A 223 -7.57 -26.49 29.41
N ALA A 224 -8.58 -25.65 29.14
CA ALA A 224 -9.84 -25.63 29.90
C ALA A 224 -10.61 -26.94 29.74
N ASN A 225 -10.66 -27.49 28.53
CA ASN A 225 -11.32 -28.78 28.25
C ASN A 225 -10.59 -29.95 28.93
N LYS A 226 -9.26 -29.89 29.04
CA LYS A 226 -8.44 -30.98 29.59
C LYS A 226 -8.30 -30.94 31.11
N TYR A 227 -8.12 -29.76 31.68
CA TYR A 227 -7.75 -29.57 33.09
C TYR A 227 -8.77 -28.74 33.89
N GLY A 228 -9.83 -28.27 33.25
CA GLY A 228 -10.77 -27.31 33.83
C GLY A 228 -10.35 -25.87 33.58
N ALA A 229 -11.34 -25.02 33.29
CA ALA A 229 -11.12 -23.59 33.05
C ALA A 229 -10.44 -22.93 34.26
N ASN A 230 -9.41 -22.11 34.01
CA ASN A 230 -8.66 -21.39 35.04
C ASN A 230 -7.96 -22.26 36.11
N ASN A 231 -7.79 -23.57 35.89
CA ASN A 231 -7.15 -24.47 36.87
C ASN A 231 -5.75 -24.00 37.32
N TRP A 232 -5.00 -23.34 36.43
CA TRP A 232 -3.68 -22.77 36.74
C TRP A 232 -3.70 -21.75 37.90
N ARG A 233 -4.85 -21.14 38.21
CA ARG A 233 -5.01 -20.18 39.32
C ARG A 233 -4.90 -20.81 40.70
N HIS A 234 -4.97 -22.15 40.81
CA HIS A 234 -4.71 -22.85 42.08
C HIS A 234 -3.23 -22.84 42.49
N GLY A 235 -2.33 -22.40 41.59
CA GLY A 235 -0.91 -22.25 41.86
C GLY A 235 -0.13 -23.55 41.75
N MET A 236 1.17 -23.39 41.48
CA MET A 236 2.19 -24.45 41.47
C MET A 236 3.57 -23.79 41.65
N ASP A 237 4.62 -24.60 41.72
CA ASP A 237 6.01 -24.13 41.66
C ASP A 237 6.25 -23.35 40.36
N TRP A 238 6.81 -22.14 40.44
CA TRP A 238 7.02 -21.27 39.28
C TRP A 238 7.93 -21.91 38.21
N SER A 239 8.87 -22.75 38.63
CA SER A 239 9.69 -23.57 37.73
C SER A 239 8.88 -24.48 36.81
N ARG A 240 7.65 -24.87 37.17
CA ARG A 240 6.76 -25.68 36.33
C ARG A 240 6.33 -24.94 35.07
N PHE A 241 5.93 -23.67 35.20
CA PHE A 241 5.57 -22.83 34.06
C PHE A 241 6.80 -22.53 33.21
N HIS A 242 7.92 -22.17 33.85
CA HIS A 242 9.19 -21.92 33.16
C HIS A 242 9.67 -23.13 32.35
N GLY A 243 9.70 -24.32 32.97
CA GLY A 243 10.14 -25.54 32.30
C GLY A 243 9.21 -25.97 31.17
N ALA A 244 7.89 -25.77 31.31
CA ALA A 244 6.94 -26.02 30.22
C ALA A 244 7.16 -25.06 29.04
N ALA A 245 7.31 -23.76 29.32
CA ALA A 245 7.61 -22.77 28.28
C ALA A 245 8.89 -23.14 27.51
N LEU A 246 9.97 -23.49 28.23
CA LEU A 246 11.25 -23.86 27.63
C LEU A 246 11.13 -25.08 26.72
N ARG A 247 10.37 -26.12 27.11
CA ARG A 247 10.16 -27.30 26.26
C ARG A 247 9.46 -26.96 24.95
N HIS A 248 8.42 -26.13 24.98
CA HIS A 248 7.76 -25.70 23.74
C HIS A 248 8.67 -24.82 22.88
N LEU A 249 9.46 -23.92 23.47
CA LEU A 249 10.44 -23.12 22.73
C LEU A 249 11.52 -23.98 22.08
N LEU A 250 12.04 -24.99 22.78
CA LEU A 250 13.04 -25.91 22.26
C LEU A 250 12.47 -26.79 21.14
N ALA A 251 11.25 -27.31 21.27
CA ALA A 251 10.58 -28.06 20.21
C ALA A 251 10.40 -27.20 18.95
N TRP A 252 9.95 -25.95 19.11
CA TRP A 252 9.85 -25.01 18.01
C TRP A 252 11.20 -24.71 17.34
N PHE A 253 12.23 -24.47 18.15
CA PHE A 253 13.59 -24.24 17.64
C PHE A 253 14.16 -25.49 16.95
N GLY A 254 13.72 -26.68 17.34
CA GLY A 254 14.00 -27.96 16.69
C GLY A 254 13.25 -28.20 15.38
N GLY A 255 12.36 -27.29 14.96
CA GLY A 255 11.63 -27.35 13.69
C GLY A 255 10.16 -27.78 13.80
N GLU A 256 9.66 -28.05 15.02
CA GLU A 256 8.26 -28.45 15.23
C GLU A 256 7.36 -27.22 15.32
N SER A 257 6.46 -27.03 14.36
CA SER A 257 5.53 -25.88 14.39
C SER A 257 4.36 -26.08 15.37
N LYS A 258 3.96 -27.33 15.61
CA LYS A 258 2.78 -27.70 16.38
C LYS A 258 3.07 -28.79 17.38
N ASP A 259 2.45 -28.67 18.54
CA ASP A 259 2.48 -29.66 19.61
C ASP A 259 1.70 -30.92 19.21
N ALA A 260 2.30 -32.09 19.42
CA ALA A 260 1.76 -33.36 18.96
C ALA A 260 0.46 -33.79 19.66
N GLU A 261 0.20 -33.31 20.87
CA GLU A 261 -1.00 -33.66 21.64
C GLU A 261 -2.20 -32.80 21.23
N SER A 262 -1.97 -31.50 21.10
CA SER A 262 -3.02 -30.51 20.85
C SER A 262 -3.22 -30.14 19.37
N ASP A 263 -2.24 -30.43 18.51
CA ASP A 263 -2.14 -29.91 17.12
C ASP A 263 -2.15 -28.37 17.04
N LEU A 264 -1.77 -27.68 18.13
CA LEU A 264 -1.70 -26.23 18.24
C LEU A 264 -0.26 -25.72 18.32
N SER A 265 -0.06 -24.42 18.10
CA SER A 265 1.27 -23.80 18.05
C SER A 265 2.10 -24.01 19.33
N HIS A 266 3.35 -24.44 19.18
CA HIS A 266 4.32 -24.46 20.28
C HIS A 266 4.57 -23.05 20.86
N LEU A 267 4.63 -22.03 20.01
CA LEU A 267 4.82 -20.65 20.45
C LEU A 267 3.64 -20.16 21.29
N ALA A 268 2.40 -20.51 20.92
CA ALA A 268 1.22 -20.16 21.70
C ALA A 268 1.21 -20.83 23.08
N HIS A 269 1.63 -22.11 23.17
CA HIS A 269 1.81 -22.79 24.45
C HIS A 269 2.87 -22.13 25.33
N ALA A 270 4.02 -21.77 24.75
CA ALA A 270 5.07 -21.06 25.47
C ALA A 270 4.56 -19.72 26.01
N VAL A 271 3.82 -18.95 25.20
CA VAL A 271 3.22 -17.68 25.62
C VAL A 271 2.19 -17.89 26.74
N CYS A 272 1.34 -18.93 26.68
CA CYS A 272 0.40 -19.23 27.77
C CYS A 272 1.13 -19.50 29.09
N CYS A 273 2.22 -20.27 29.06
CA CYS A 273 3.04 -20.53 30.25
C CYS A 273 3.63 -19.24 30.83
N LEU A 274 4.12 -18.33 29.97
CA LEU A 274 4.65 -17.04 30.40
C LEU A 274 3.56 -16.12 30.94
N LEU A 275 2.36 -16.09 30.34
CA LEU A 275 1.22 -15.34 30.84
C LEU A 275 0.80 -15.80 32.24
N PHE A 276 0.75 -17.12 32.47
CA PHE A 276 0.46 -17.65 33.80
C PHE A 276 1.55 -17.29 34.80
N LEU A 277 2.83 -17.39 34.40
CA LEU A 277 3.95 -17.03 35.27
C LEU A 277 3.93 -15.54 35.63
N MET A 278 3.66 -14.66 34.67
CA MET A 278 3.51 -13.21 34.90
C MET A 278 2.37 -12.91 35.88
N GLU A 279 1.21 -13.55 35.73
CA GLU A 279 0.10 -13.37 36.69
C GLU A 279 0.47 -13.94 38.07
N CYS A 280 1.06 -15.14 38.12
CA CYS A 280 1.49 -15.76 39.37
C CYS A 280 2.52 -14.91 40.12
N GLU A 281 3.47 -14.30 39.41
CA GLU A 281 4.42 -13.36 39.98
C GLU A 281 3.72 -12.08 40.47
N ALA A 282 2.88 -11.47 39.65
CA ALA A 282 2.17 -10.25 40.00
C ALA A 282 1.22 -10.42 41.20
N LYS A 283 0.61 -11.60 41.34
CA LYS A 283 -0.40 -11.88 42.37
C LYS A 283 0.08 -12.80 43.50
N GLN A 284 1.35 -13.22 43.46
CA GLN A 284 1.95 -14.16 44.41
C GLN A 284 1.15 -15.47 44.54
N ILE A 285 0.75 -16.03 43.40
CA ILE A 285 0.04 -17.32 43.32
C ILE A 285 1.07 -18.44 43.16
N GLY A 286 0.92 -19.53 43.92
CA GLY A 286 1.86 -20.66 43.92
C GLY A 286 3.12 -20.40 44.75
N ARG A 287 4.24 -21.04 44.39
CA ARG A 287 5.52 -20.93 45.11
C ARG A 287 6.64 -20.42 44.20
N ASP A 288 7.26 -19.31 44.58
CA ASP A 288 8.50 -18.82 43.97
C ASP A 288 9.68 -19.70 44.40
N ASP A 289 10.04 -20.66 43.57
CA ASP A 289 11.15 -21.60 43.74
C ASP A 289 12.38 -21.22 42.91
N ARG A 290 12.47 -19.96 42.46
CA ARG A 290 13.68 -19.45 41.81
C ARG A 290 14.84 -19.49 42.78
N PHE A 291 16.03 -19.78 42.27
CA PHE A 291 17.27 -19.71 43.04
C PHE A 291 17.46 -18.27 43.55
N LYS A 292 17.70 -18.14 44.85
CA LYS A 292 18.03 -16.87 45.51
C LYS A 292 19.39 -17.07 46.16
N GLU A 293 20.40 -16.33 45.71
CA GLU A 293 21.66 -16.26 46.44
C GLU A 293 21.35 -15.62 47.80
N GLU A 294 21.71 -16.32 48.89
CA GLU A 294 21.75 -15.71 50.21
C GLU A 294 22.82 -14.61 50.15
N LYS A 295 22.39 -13.35 50.37
CA LYS A 295 23.30 -12.21 50.52
C LYS A 295 23.95 -12.22 51.89
#